data_AF-A0A0L6VS00-F1
#
_entry.id   AF-A0A0L6VS00-F1
#
_cell.length_a   1.000
_cell.length_b   1.000
_cell.length_c   1.000
_cell.angle_alpha   90.00
_cell.angle_beta   90.00
_cell.angle_gamma   90.00
#
_symmetry.space_group_name_H-M   'P 1'
#
loop_
_entity.id
_entity.type
_entity.pdbx_description
1 polymer ?
#
loop_
_entity_poly.entity_id
_entity_poly.type
_entity_poly.pdbx_seq_one_letter_code
_entity_poly.pdbx_strand_id
1 'polypeptide(L)'
;IEGCSSVLDRLSASSIRPDMYSFGNICLLFSNLGEPKLICEVIQTLAENRSPVQSLKVNRELWNILLDAYIELGDWTRSVKLLRYLEINNLSQNESNEVTYGCVLKGLVLSGSPTGKVLETFNSIYNSQIGSVADARSYTLLLLLICNSGMLDLAEAVFSSLKGNGQNRPHGL
;
A
#
# COMPACT_ATOMS: atom_id res chain seq x y z
N ILE A 1 7.11 10.93 20.82
CA ILE A 1 6.11 9.86 20.58
C ILE A 1 6.60 8.65 21.34
N GLU A 2 5.74 7.99 22.13
CA GLU A 2 6.10 6.73 22.81
C GLU A 2 6.59 5.71 21.76
N GLY A 3 7.75 5.09 21.98
CA GLY A 3 8.29 4.08 21.06
C GLY A 3 7.41 2.82 21.00
N CYS A 4 7.54 2.02 19.94
CA CYS A 4 6.75 0.80 19.76
C CYS A 4 6.82 -0.11 21.00
N SER A 5 7.99 -0.23 21.63
CA SER A 5 8.18 -1.02 22.85
C SER A 5 7.28 -0.56 23.99
N SER A 6 7.13 0.75 24.21
CA SER A 6 6.25 1.29 25.25
C SER A 6 4.77 0.97 24.99
N VAL A 7 4.33 1.01 23.73
CA VAL A 7 2.96 0.62 23.35
C VAL A 7 2.73 -0.88 23.60
N LEU A 8 3.71 -1.73 23.26
CA LEU A 8 3.63 -3.17 23.48
C LEU A 8 3.69 -3.56 24.97
N ASP A 9 4.50 -2.86 25.77
CA ASP A 9 4.59 -3.03 27.21
C ASP A 9 3.26 -2.72 27.88
N ARG A 10 2.59 -1.64 27.44
CA ARG A 10 1.25 -1.26 27.94
C ARG A 10 0.16 -2.26 27.54
N LEU A 11 0.19 -2.78 26.31
CA LEU A 11 -0.76 -3.81 25.86
C LEU A 11 -0.57 -5.09 26.69
N SER A 12 0.67 -5.48 26.93
CA SER A 12 1.04 -6.64 27.74
C SER A 12 0.63 -6.45 29.22
N ALA A 13 0.87 -5.27 29.79
CA ALA A 13 0.43 -4.91 31.15
C ALA A 13 -1.10 -4.91 31.29
N SER A 14 -1.83 -4.66 30.20
CA SER A 14 -3.29 -4.69 30.15
C SER A 14 -3.86 -6.10 29.92
N SER A 15 -3.03 -7.14 29.92
CA SER A 15 -3.41 -8.53 29.58
C SER A 15 -4.02 -8.69 28.17
N ILE A 16 -3.82 -7.71 27.29
CA ILE A 16 -4.24 -7.78 25.89
C ILE A 16 -3.10 -8.42 25.12
N ARG A 17 -3.34 -9.58 24.51
CA ARG A 17 -2.37 -10.23 23.62
C ARG A 17 -2.47 -9.60 22.23
N PRO A 18 -1.45 -8.87 21.75
CA PRO A 18 -1.48 -8.28 20.43
C PRO A 18 -1.51 -9.39 19.37
N ASP A 19 -2.45 -9.29 18.45
CA ASP A 19 -2.53 -10.11 17.24
C ASP A 19 -2.05 -9.31 16.03
N MET A 20 -2.07 -9.94 14.85
CA MET A 20 -1.60 -9.28 13.62
C MET A 20 -2.39 -8.00 13.29
N TYR A 21 -3.69 -7.98 13.58
CA TYR A 21 -4.53 -6.80 13.39
C TYR A 21 -4.13 -5.64 14.31
N SER A 22 -3.78 -5.95 15.57
CA SER A 22 -3.27 -4.97 16.52
C SER A 22 -2.00 -4.30 16.00
N PHE A 23 -1.06 -5.09 15.48
CA PHE A 23 0.16 -4.57 14.86
C PHE A 23 -0.11 -3.77 13.58
N GLY A 24 -1.05 -4.21 12.74
CA GLY A 24 -1.51 -3.45 11.57
C GLY A 24 -2.03 -2.05 11.95
N ASN A 25 -2.89 -1.97 12.95
CA ASN A 25 -3.44 -0.70 13.45
C ASN A 25 -2.36 0.22 14.04
N ILE A 26 -1.39 -0.33 14.77
CA ILE A 26 -0.24 0.44 15.30
C ILE A 26 0.60 0.98 14.14
N CYS A 27 0.89 0.18 13.13
CA CYS A 27 1.62 0.62 11.95
C CYS A 27 0.85 1.70 11.17
N LEU A 28 -0.46 1.58 11.02
CA LEU A 28 -1.31 2.61 10.41
C LEU A 28 -1.27 3.92 11.19
N LEU A 29 -1.34 3.86 12.53
CA LEU A 29 -1.19 5.03 13.39
C LEU A 29 0.16 5.71 13.16
N PHE A 30 1.27 4.96 13.17
CA PHE A 30 2.59 5.53 12.94
C PHE A 30 2.77 6.06 11.52
N SER A 31 2.13 5.44 10.52
CA SER A 31 2.10 5.95 9.14
C SER A 31 1.42 7.33 9.08
N ASN A 32 0.25 7.46 9.72
CA ASN A 32 -0.48 8.73 9.79
C ASN A 32 0.26 9.82 10.58
N LEU A 33 1.14 9.44 11.50
CA LEU A 33 2.02 10.36 12.23
C LEU A 33 3.30 10.71 11.46
N GLY A 34 3.55 10.10 10.30
CA GLY A 34 4.77 10.31 9.52
C GLY A 34 6.01 9.68 10.15
N GLU A 35 5.85 8.61 10.91
CA GLU A 35 6.92 7.95 11.69
C GLU A 35 7.23 6.53 11.17
N PRO A 36 7.75 6.36 9.95
CA PRO A 36 8.03 5.05 9.36
C PRO A 36 9.12 4.28 10.13
N LYS A 37 9.95 4.97 10.91
CA LYS A 37 10.95 4.33 11.78
C LYS A 37 10.28 3.46 12.85
N LEU A 38 9.18 3.94 13.45
CA LEU A 38 8.42 3.19 14.44
C LEU A 38 7.73 1.97 13.81
N ILE A 39 7.31 2.07 12.54
CA ILE A 39 6.81 0.93 11.77
C ILE A 39 7.93 -0.12 11.56
N CYS A 40 9.16 0.31 11.25
CA CYS A 40 10.30 -0.59 11.16
C CYS A 40 10.59 -1.30 12.50
N GLU A 41 10.51 -0.59 13.63
CA GLU A 41 10.66 -1.19 14.97
C GLU A 41 9.61 -2.27 15.23
N VAL A 42 8.35 -2.04 14.83
CA VAL A 42 7.29 -3.07 14.92
C VAL A 42 7.66 -4.30 14.10
N ILE A 43 8.05 -4.12 12.84
CA ILE A 43 8.39 -5.21 11.93
C ILE A 43 9.61 -5.99 12.45
N GLN A 44 10.63 -5.29 12.94
CA GLN A 44 11.82 -5.90 13.54
C GLN A 44 11.46 -6.68 14.81
N THR A 45 10.62 -6.12 15.68
CA THR A 45 10.14 -6.80 16.88
C THR A 45 9.40 -8.09 16.52
N LEU A 46 8.55 -8.08 15.50
CA LEU A 46 7.86 -9.28 15.01
C LEU A 46 8.82 -10.30 14.39
N ALA A 47 9.87 -9.84 13.69
CA ALA A 47 10.87 -10.72 13.08
C ALA A 47 11.81 -11.37 14.12
N GLU A 48 12.12 -10.65 15.21
CA GLU A 48 13.01 -11.10 16.28
C GLU A 48 12.31 -11.95 17.34
N ASN A 49 10.98 -11.85 17.44
CA ASN A 49 10.18 -12.56 18.44
C ASN A 49 10.28 -14.08 18.27
N ARG A 50 11.19 -14.69 19.06
CA ARG A 50 11.28 -16.12 19.35
C ARG A 50 10.28 -16.55 20.43
N SER A 51 9.07 -16.00 20.44
CA SER A 51 8.07 -16.40 21.44
C SER A 51 7.57 -17.82 21.14
N PRO A 52 7.72 -18.80 22.07
CA PRO A 52 7.31 -20.19 21.84
C PRO A 52 5.78 -20.38 21.84
N VAL A 53 5.01 -19.34 22.18
CA VAL A 53 3.55 -19.43 22.34
C VAL A 53 2.81 -19.01 21.06
N GLN A 54 3.39 -18.15 20.22
CA GLN A 54 2.83 -17.78 18.92
C GLN A 54 3.90 -17.11 18.03
N SER A 55 4.32 -17.79 16.97
CA SER A 55 5.18 -17.22 15.93
C SER A 55 4.33 -16.38 14.96
N LEU A 56 4.09 -15.11 15.30
CA LEU A 56 3.49 -14.17 14.35
C LEU A 56 4.50 -13.82 13.27
N LYS A 57 4.27 -14.32 12.05
CA LYS A 57 5.11 -13.99 10.90
C LYS A 57 4.67 -12.63 10.34
N VAL A 58 5.65 -11.76 10.07
CA VAL A 58 5.40 -10.52 9.33
C VAL A 58 4.71 -10.83 8.01
N ASN A 59 3.53 -10.25 7.79
CA ASN A 59 2.75 -10.37 6.55
C ASN A 59 3.02 -9.18 5.62
N ARG A 60 2.47 -9.23 4.41
CA ARG A 60 2.65 -8.16 3.42
C ARG A 60 1.97 -6.85 3.79
N GLU A 61 0.88 -6.91 4.54
CA GLU A 61 0.14 -5.72 4.94
C GLU A 61 1.04 -4.71 5.68
N LEU A 62 1.85 -5.17 6.64
CA LEU A 62 2.78 -4.29 7.36
C LEU A 62 3.83 -3.65 6.44
N TRP A 63 4.34 -4.41 5.47
CA TRP A 63 5.27 -3.89 4.48
C TRP A 63 4.63 -2.86 3.55
N ASN A 64 3.37 -3.08 3.16
CA ASN A 64 2.61 -2.13 2.35
C ASN A 64 2.33 -0.83 3.12
N ILE A 65 2.01 -0.93 4.42
CA ILE A 65 1.85 0.25 5.28
C ILE A 65 3.17 1.04 5.34
N LEU A 66 4.30 0.36 5.53
CA LEU A 66 5.61 1.00 5.53
C LEU A 66 5.95 1.65 4.18
N LEU A 67 5.61 0.97 3.07
CA LEU A 67 5.82 1.50 1.73
C LEU A 67 4.99 2.76 1.47
N ASP A 68 3.71 2.75 1.83
CA ASP A 68 2.82 3.91 1.70
C ASP A 68 3.31 5.08 2.57
N ALA A 69 3.79 4.80 3.80
CA ALA A 69 4.39 5.81 4.68
C ALA A 69 5.62 6.49 4.06
N TYR A 70 6.53 5.72 3.44
CA TYR A 70 7.67 6.31 2.74
C TYR A 70 7.26 7.14 1.53
N ILE A 71 6.22 6.71 0.80
CA ILE A 71 5.69 7.44 -0.36
C ILE A 71 5.07 8.77 0.07
N GLU A 72 4.26 8.79 1.14
CA GLU A 72 3.63 10.01 1.65
C GLU A 72 4.65 11.03 2.16
N LEU A 73 5.76 10.56 2.71
CA LEU A 73 6.87 11.42 3.14
C LEU A 73 7.80 11.85 1.99
N GLY A 74 7.58 11.34 0.78
CA GLY A 74 8.47 11.58 -0.37
C GLY A 74 9.86 10.95 -0.24
N ASP A 75 10.03 9.95 0.63
CA ASP A 75 11.28 9.19 0.75
C ASP A 75 11.39 8.13 -0.37
N TRP A 76 11.59 8.62 -1.59
CA TRP A 76 11.67 7.80 -2.81
C TRP A 76 12.81 6.77 -2.77
N THR A 77 13.89 7.09 -2.07
CA THR A 77 15.04 6.20 -1.97
C THR A 77 14.69 4.95 -1.16
N ARG A 78 14.02 5.12 -0.02
CA ARG A 78 13.60 3.98 0.80
C ARG A 78 12.41 3.25 0.20
N SER A 79 11.46 3.96 -0.41
CA SER A 79 10.30 3.31 -1.06
C SER A 79 10.72 2.39 -2.20
N VAL A 80 11.64 2.83 -3.09
CA VAL A 80 12.16 1.98 -4.17
C VAL A 80 12.96 0.78 -3.64
N LYS A 81 13.77 0.97 -2.60
CA LYS A 81 14.51 -0.13 -1.96
C LYS A 81 13.56 -1.17 -1.36
N LEU A 82 12.51 -0.70 -0.69
CA LEU A 82 11.51 -1.59 -0.09
C LEU A 82 10.71 -2.33 -1.16
N LEU A 83 10.30 -1.66 -2.25
CA LEU A 83 9.60 -2.30 -3.36
C LEU A 83 10.43 -3.45 -3.96
N ARG A 84 11.73 -3.21 -4.22
CA ARG A 84 12.64 -4.25 -4.71
C ARG A 84 12.79 -5.42 -3.73
N TYR A 85 12.81 -5.11 -2.43
CA TYR A 85 12.84 -6.16 -1.40
C TYR A 85 11.58 -7.03 -1.45
N LEU A 86 10.40 -6.43 -1.65
CA LEU A 86 9.14 -7.18 -1.80
C LEU A 86 9.09 -8.04 -3.06
N GLU A 87 9.67 -7.55 -4.17
CA GLU A 87 9.77 -8.28 -5.43
C GLU A 87 10.71 -9.49 -5.33
N ILE A 88 11.93 -9.29 -4.79
CA ILE A 88 12.97 -10.34 -4.71
C ILE A 88 12.57 -11.46 -3.75
N ASN A 89 11.95 -11.13 -2.61
CA ASN A 89 11.65 -12.11 -1.58
C ASN A 89 10.38 -12.94 -1.85
N ASN A 90 9.77 -12.80 -3.03
CA ASN A 90 8.55 -13.52 -3.40
C ASN A 90 7.47 -13.52 -2.30
N LEU A 91 7.37 -12.41 -1.54
CA LEU A 91 6.19 -12.13 -0.71
C LEU A 91 4.91 -11.96 -1.59
N SER A 92 5.06 -12.18 -2.90
CA SER A 92 4.11 -12.18 -4.01
C SER A 92 3.32 -13.47 -4.21
N GLN A 93 3.80 -14.64 -3.75
CA GLN A 93 3.16 -15.91 -4.16
C GLN A 93 1.91 -16.27 -3.34
N ASN A 94 1.70 -15.66 -2.17
CA ASN A 94 0.63 -16.06 -1.25
C ASN A 94 -0.39 -14.94 -0.93
N GLU A 95 -0.15 -13.68 -1.31
CA GLU A 95 -1.01 -12.53 -0.98
C GLU A 95 -1.13 -11.58 -2.19
N SER A 96 -2.33 -11.03 -2.41
CA SER A 96 -2.65 -10.16 -3.56
C SER A 96 -1.69 -8.97 -3.68
N ASN A 97 -1.22 -8.71 -4.91
CA ASN A 97 -0.33 -7.59 -5.22
C ASN A 97 -1.05 -6.24 -5.32
N GLU A 98 -2.38 -6.21 -5.24
CA GLU A 98 -3.22 -5.02 -5.51
C GLU A 98 -2.81 -3.81 -4.68
N VAL A 99 -2.62 -3.98 -3.36
CA VAL A 99 -2.23 -2.88 -2.48
C VAL A 99 -0.84 -2.35 -2.82
N THR A 100 0.10 -3.25 -3.16
CA THR A 100 1.45 -2.85 -3.57
C THR A 100 1.42 -2.07 -4.88
N TYR A 101 0.62 -2.50 -5.86
CA TYR A 101 0.44 -1.78 -7.12
C TYR A 101 -0.20 -0.40 -6.91
N GLY A 102 -1.18 -0.29 -6.01
CA GLY A 102 -1.75 0.99 -5.60
C GLY A 102 -0.71 1.92 -4.96
N CYS A 103 0.27 1.38 -4.23
CA CYS A 103 1.41 2.16 -3.72
C CYS A 103 2.33 2.62 -4.85
N VAL A 104 2.68 1.74 -5.79
CA VAL A 104 3.52 2.09 -6.95
C VAL A 104 2.93 3.24 -7.75
N LEU A 105 1.63 3.17 -8.07
CA LEU A 105 0.93 4.24 -8.81
C LEU A 105 0.92 5.54 -8.03
N LYS A 106 0.59 5.50 -6.74
CA LYS A 106 0.64 6.67 -5.86
C LYS A 106 2.03 7.30 -5.84
N GLY A 107 3.08 6.51 -5.70
CA GLY A 107 4.46 6.99 -5.71
C GLY A 107 4.86 7.63 -7.03
N LEU A 108 4.43 7.08 -8.17
CA LEU A 108 4.66 7.69 -9.49
C LEU A 108 3.96 9.05 -9.62
N VAL A 109 2.70 9.14 -9.18
CA VAL A 109 1.94 10.40 -9.20
C VAL A 109 2.58 11.45 -8.30
N LEU A 110 2.87 11.12 -7.04
CA LEU A 110 3.41 12.06 -6.07
C LEU A 110 4.86 12.47 -6.34
N SER A 111 5.65 11.62 -6.99
CA SER A 111 7.01 11.97 -7.45
C SER A 111 7.02 12.89 -8.67
N GLY A 112 5.86 13.20 -9.26
CA GLY A 112 5.77 13.99 -10.48
C GLY A 112 6.29 13.26 -11.71
N SER A 113 6.17 11.92 -11.74
CA SER A 113 6.58 11.14 -12.91
C SER A 113 5.78 11.55 -14.16
N PRO A 114 6.39 11.53 -15.36
CA PRO A 114 5.68 11.89 -16.59
C PRO A 114 4.41 11.06 -16.80
N THR A 115 3.34 11.69 -17.26
CA THR A 115 2.02 11.04 -17.36
C THR A 115 2.02 9.80 -18.23
N GLY A 116 2.81 9.78 -19.30
CA GLY A 116 3.00 8.61 -20.15
C GLY A 116 3.54 7.39 -19.38
N LYS A 117 4.50 7.60 -18.47
CA LYS A 117 5.07 6.53 -17.64
C LYS A 117 4.04 5.96 -16.66
N VAL A 118 3.22 6.82 -16.06
CA VAL A 118 2.18 6.37 -15.13
C VAL A 118 1.08 5.59 -15.86
N LEU A 119 0.66 6.06 -17.05
CA LEU A 119 -0.29 5.36 -17.91
C LEU A 119 0.24 4.00 -18.37
N GLU A 120 1.49 3.93 -18.80
CA GLU A 120 2.16 2.68 -19.16
C GLU A 120 2.17 1.70 -17.99
N THR A 121 2.54 2.18 -16.79
CA THR A 121 2.55 1.37 -15.57
C THR A 121 1.15 0.88 -15.20
N PHE A 122 0.14 1.76 -15.26
CA PHE A 122 -1.26 1.42 -15.01
C PHE A 122 -1.76 0.33 -15.97
N ASN A 123 -1.48 0.48 -17.27
CA ASN A 123 -1.85 -0.51 -18.28
C ASN A 123 -1.10 -1.83 -18.08
N SER A 124 0.19 -1.78 -17.72
CA SER A 124 0.96 -3.00 -17.42
C SER A 124 0.37 -3.78 -16.24
N ILE A 125 -0.10 -3.07 -15.20
CA ILE A 125 -0.68 -3.68 -14.00
C ILE A 125 -2.08 -4.25 -14.27
N TYR A 126 -2.95 -3.50 -14.95
CA TYR A 126 -4.39 -3.82 -15.03
C TYR A 126 -4.90 -4.31 -16.40
N ASN A 127 -4.14 -4.10 -17.47
CA ASN A 127 -4.50 -4.59 -18.82
C ASN A 127 -3.66 -5.80 -19.26
N SER A 128 -2.72 -6.26 -18.43
CA SER A 128 -2.04 -7.54 -18.65
C SER A 128 -2.96 -8.71 -18.26
N GLN A 129 -2.71 -9.91 -18.82
CA GLN A 129 -3.44 -11.16 -18.55
C GLN A 129 -3.43 -11.62 -17.06
N ILE A 130 -2.94 -10.80 -16.14
CA ILE A 130 -2.77 -11.08 -14.71
C ILE A 130 -4.10 -11.00 -13.94
N GLY A 131 -5.18 -10.48 -14.55
CA GLY A 131 -6.53 -10.53 -13.98
C GLY A 131 -6.75 -9.61 -12.77
N SER A 132 -5.84 -8.69 -12.49
CA SER A 132 -6.03 -7.68 -11.43
C SER A 132 -6.97 -6.59 -11.94
N VAL A 133 -8.06 -6.36 -11.19
CA VAL A 133 -9.05 -5.31 -11.52
C VAL A 133 -8.65 -4.04 -10.78
N ALA A 134 -8.48 -2.94 -11.53
CA ALA A 134 -8.22 -1.64 -10.93
C ALA A 134 -9.36 -1.23 -9.98
N ASP A 135 -9.00 -0.85 -8.76
CA ASP A 135 -9.94 -0.36 -7.75
C ASP A 135 -10.21 1.15 -7.88
N ALA A 136 -11.18 1.65 -7.13
CA ALA A 136 -11.57 3.06 -7.15
C ALA A 136 -10.40 4.00 -6.81
N ARG A 137 -9.49 3.58 -5.90
CA ARG A 137 -8.31 4.36 -5.51
C ARG A 137 -7.36 4.52 -6.69
N SER A 138 -7.08 3.44 -7.41
CA SER A 138 -6.16 3.43 -8.55
C SER A 138 -6.64 4.35 -9.68
N TYR A 139 -7.94 4.32 -9.98
CA TYR A 139 -8.55 5.23 -10.95
C TYR A 139 -8.58 6.68 -10.47
N THR A 140 -8.81 6.92 -9.18
CA THR A 140 -8.78 8.28 -8.60
C THR A 140 -7.40 8.91 -8.75
N LEU A 141 -6.34 8.14 -8.46
CA LEU A 141 -4.96 8.59 -8.65
C LEU A 141 -4.64 8.88 -10.12
N LEU A 142 -5.12 8.03 -11.03
CA LEU A 142 -4.93 8.21 -12.46
C LEU A 142 -5.63 9.49 -12.97
N LEU A 143 -6.89 9.70 -12.58
CA LEU A 143 -7.65 10.90 -12.93
C LEU A 143 -6.99 12.17 -12.36
N LEU A 144 -6.57 12.14 -11.10
CA LEU A 144 -5.86 13.26 -10.46
C LEU A 144 -4.62 13.66 -11.27
N LEU A 145 -3.81 12.69 -11.70
CA LEU A 145 -2.63 12.94 -12.51
C LEU A 145 -2.97 13.54 -13.88
N ILE A 146 -3.93 12.95 -14.59
CA ILE A 146 -4.33 13.40 -15.93
C ILE A 146 -4.87 14.84 -15.87
N CYS A 147 -5.71 15.14 -14.88
CA CYS A 147 -6.24 16.48 -14.64
C CYS A 147 -5.12 17.47 -14.31
N ASN A 148 -4.19 17.12 -13.42
CA ASN A 148 -3.04 17.97 -13.10
C ASN A 148 -2.11 18.20 -14.30
N SER A 149 -2.13 17.30 -15.29
CA SER A 149 -1.37 17.42 -16.54
C SER A 149 -2.09 18.24 -17.62
N GLY A 150 -3.33 18.69 -17.37
CA GLY A 150 -4.13 19.45 -18.33
C GLY A 150 -4.76 18.62 -19.46
N MET A 151 -4.66 17.29 -19.42
CA MET A 151 -5.17 16.40 -20.48
C MET A 151 -6.65 16.05 -20.26
N LEU A 152 -7.51 17.07 -20.30
CA LEU A 152 -8.93 16.94 -19.94
C LEU A 152 -9.72 15.96 -20.82
N ASP A 153 -9.42 15.89 -22.12
CA ASP A 153 -10.08 14.94 -23.04
C ASP A 153 -9.82 13.48 -22.62
N LEU A 154 -8.60 13.18 -22.18
CA LEU A 154 -8.24 11.86 -21.67
C LEU A 154 -8.91 11.58 -20.32
N ALA A 155 -9.03 12.60 -19.46
CA ALA A 155 -9.71 12.46 -18.18
C ALA A 155 -11.20 12.11 -18.38
N GLU A 156 -11.86 12.76 -19.34
CA GLU A 156 -13.25 12.48 -19.70
C GLU A 156 -13.42 11.06 -20.28
N ALA A 157 -12.50 10.62 -21.13
CA ALA A 157 -12.50 9.25 -21.66
C ALA A 157 -12.36 8.19 -20.56
N VAL A 158 -11.42 8.39 -19.63
CA VAL A 158 -11.21 7.49 -18.47
C VAL A 158 -12.40 7.52 -17.51
N PHE A 159 -12.98 8.69 -17.26
CA PHE A 159 -14.17 8.82 -16.42
C PHE A 159 -15.40 8.13 -17.04
N SER A 160 -15.55 8.25 -18.36
CA SER A 160 -16.66 7.63 -19.10
C SER A 160 -16.55 6.10 -19.12
N SER A 161 -15.34 5.55 -19.24
CA SER A 161 -15.13 4.09 -19.19
C SER A 161 -15.48 3.51 -17.82
N LEU A 162 -15.24 4.25 -16.74
CA LEU A 162 -15.68 3.88 -15.38
C LEU A 162 -17.20 3.81 -15.26
N LYS A 163 -17.91 4.79 -15.84
CA LYS A 163 -19.36 4.85 -15.81
C LYS A 163 -20.00 3.70 -16.60
N GLY A 164 -19.41 3.34 -17.76
CA GLY A 164 -19.85 2.20 -18.57
C GLY A 164 -19.65 0.86 -17.86
N ASN A 165 -18.53 0.67 -17.15
CA ASN A 165 -18.26 -0.55 -16.38
C ASN A 165 -19.11 -0.66 -15.09
N GLY A 166 -19.53 0.47 -14.51
CA GLY A 166 -20.44 0.51 -13.36
C GLY A 166 -21.87 0.07 -13.67
N GLN A 167 -22.33 0.19 -14.92
CA GLN A 167 -23.66 -0.26 -15.36
C GLN A 167 -23.73 -1.75 -15.72
N ASN A 168 -22.60 -2.46 -15.74
CA ASN A 168 -22.52 -3.92 -15.98
C ASN A 168 -22.44 -4.75 -14.68
N ARG A 169 -22.66 -4.16 -13.51
CA ARG A 169 -23.00 -4.96 -12.32
C ARG A 169 -24.46 -5.38 -12.48
N PRO A 170 -24.79 -6.68 -12.65
CA PRO A 170 -26.18 -7.09 -12.64
C PRO A 170 -26.78 -6.67 -11.30
N HIS A 171 -27.80 -5.82 -11.37
CA HIS A 171 -28.78 -5.74 -10.30
C HIS A 171 -29.46 -7.10 -10.20
N GLY A 172 -29.26 -7.79 -9.08
CA GLY A 172 -29.86 -9.10 -8.75
C GLY A 172 -28.78 -10.05 -8.25
N LEU A 173 -28.81 -10.53 -7.01
CA LEU A 173 -29.95 -11.02 -6.22
C LEU A 173 -29.91 -10.54 -4.76
#